data_AF-A0AAV5WJS4-F1
#
_entry.id   AF-A0AAV5WJS4-F1
#
_cell.length_a   1.000
_cell.length_b   1.000
_cell.length_c   1.000
_cell.angle_alpha   90.00
_cell.angle_beta   90.00
_cell.angle_gamma   90.00
#
_symmetry.space_group_name_H-M   'P 1'
#
loop_
_entity.id
_entity.type
_entity.pdbx_description
1 polymer ?
#
loop_
_entity_poly.entity_id
_entity_poly.type
_entity_poly.pdbx_seq_one_letter_code
_entity_poly.pdbx_strand_id
1 'polypeptide(L)'
;FSSSDRLGNVLQKAFELLMNMAKNGVDAQSLKFAIKSLDVERKHIMEFDDQREDALRDFVYGLFACLGDATEALLEFEETKGQIVISQQEPVLVHVQANHADAANIDLFQPI
;
A
#
# COMPACT_ATOMS: atom_id res chain seq x y z
N PHE A 1 -29.76 11.58 -6.03
CA PHE A 1 -28.91 11.29 -7.19
C PHE A 1 -29.72 10.53 -8.23
N SER A 2 -30.01 11.14 -9.38
CA SER A 2 -30.58 10.46 -10.55
C SER A 2 -29.46 9.99 -11.49
N SER A 3 -29.77 9.13 -12.47
CA SER A 3 -28.82 8.72 -13.52
C SER A 3 -28.34 9.87 -14.43
N SER A 4 -29.03 11.01 -14.39
CA SER A 4 -28.64 12.25 -15.05
C SER A 4 -27.77 13.17 -14.18
N ASP A 5 -27.64 12.86 -12.89
CA ASP A 5 -26.84 13.65 -11.96
C ASP A 5 -25.37 13.28 -12.12
N ARG A 6 -24.56 14.26 -12.53
CA ARG A 6 -23.12 14.08 -12.76
C ARG A 6 -22.44 13.54 -11.50
N LEU A 7 -22.87 14.02 -10.32
CA LEU A 7 -22.33 13.58 -9.04
C LEU A 7 -22.72 12.12 -8.75
N GLY A 8 -23.94 11.71 -9.11
CA GLY A 8 -24.39 10.32 -9.00
C GLY A 8 -23.55 9.37 -9.86
N ASN A 9 -23.19 9.79 -11.08
CA ASN A 9 -22.36 8.99 -11.99
C ASN A 9 -20.93 8.79 -11.44
N VAL A 10 -20.33 9.83 -10.87
CA VAL A 10 -19.00 9.69 -10.23
C VAL A 10 -19.09 8.80 -8.99
N LEU A 11 -20.20 8.85 -8.25
CA LEU A 11 -20.43 7.99 -7.09
C LEU A 11 -20.45 6.53 -7.50
N GLN A 12 -21.18 6.22 -8.57
CA GLN A 12 -21.22 4.88 -9.13
C GLN A 12 -19.84 4.38 -9.55
N LYS A 13 -19.06 5.18 -10.29
CA LYS A 13 -17.69 4.80 -10.71
C LYS A 13 -16.77 4.51 -9.51
N ALA A 14 -16.85 5.31 -8.45
CA ALA A 14 -16.05 5.07 -7.25
C ALA A 14 -16.45 3.78 -6.52
N PHE A 15 -17.75 3.48 -6.42
CA PHE A 15 -18.20 2.21 -5.85
C PHE A 15 -17.80 1.01 -6.70
N GLU A 16 -17.83 1.13 -8.03
CA GLU A 16 -17.36 0.09 -8.94
C GLU A 16 -15.85 -0.15 -8.77
N LEU A 17 -15.05 0.91 -8.64
CA LEU A 17 -13.62 0.82 -8.36
C LEU A 17 -13.35 0.08 -7.04
N LEU A 18 -14.01 0.49 -5.96
CA LEU A 18 -13.91 -0.14 -4.64
C LEU A 18 -14.32 -1.61 -4.66
N MET A 19 -15.42 -1.96 -5.32
CA MET A 19 -15.85 -3.34 -5.47
C MET A 19 -14.83 -4.17 -6.23
N ASN A 20 -14.25 -3.61 -7.30
CA ASN A 20 -13.26 -4.31 -8.10
C ASN A 20 -11.99 -4.57 -7.27
N MET A 21 -11.52 -3.57 -6.52
CA MET A 21 -10.42 -3.73 -5.56
C MET A 21 -10.70 -4.82 -4.53
N ALA A 22 -11.89 -4.81 -3.92
CA ALA A 22 -12.25 -5.77 -2.89
C ALA A 22 -12.38 -7.22 -3.41
N LYS A 23 -12.83 -7.40 -4.66
CA LYS A 23 -13.07 -8.72 -5.26
C LYS A 23 -11.83 -9.33 -5.89
N ASN A 24 -11.10 -8.53 -6.67
CA ASN A 24 -10.08 -9.04 -7.58
C ASN A 24 -8.66 -8.63 -7.16
N GLY A 25 -8.53 -7.79 -6.13
CA GLY A 25 -7.35 -6.96 -5.97
C GLY A 25 -7.24 -5.95 -7.11
N VAL A 26 -6.29 -5.03 -7.01
CA VAL A 26 -6.01 -4.07 -8.07
C VAL A 26 -4.50 -3.83 -8.08
N ASP A 27 -3.92 -3.69 -9.28
CA ASP A 27 -2.53 -3.26 -9.38
C ASP A 27 -2.40 -1.80 -8.92
N ALA A 28 -1.32 -1.51 -8.18
CA ALA A 28 -1.10 -0.20 -7.57
C ALA A 28 -1.11 0.95 -8.58
N GLN A 29 -0.64 0.70 -9.81
CA GLN A 29 -0.52 1.73 -10.83
C GLN A 29 -1.90 2.08 -11.43
N SER A 30 -2.71 1.08 -11.77
CA SER A 30 -4.09 1.32 -12.24
C SER A 30 -4.94 1.98 -11.15
N LEU A 31 -4.71 1.64 -9.88
CA LEU A 31 -5.40 2.29 -8.77
C LEU A 31 -5.07 3.78 -8.67
N LYS A 32 -3.78 4.12 -8.72
CA LYS A 32 -3.31 5.52 -8.72
C LYS A 32 -3.96 6.32 -9.85
N PHE A 33 -4.03 5.74 -11.05
CA PHE A 33 -4.69 6.40 -12.19
C PHE A 33 -6.19 6.55 -11.99
N ALA A 34 -6.88 5.51 -11.50
CA ALA A 34 -8.32 5.53 -11.29
C ALA A 34 -8.72 6.57 -10.22
N ILE A 35 -8.00 6.64 -9.11
CA ILE A 35 -8.24 7.61 -8.04
C ILE A 35 -7.97 9.04 -8.54
N LYS A 36 -6.86 9.27 -9.23
CA LYS A 36 -6.55 10.59 -9.80
C LYS A 36 -7.61 11.04 -10.82
N SER A 37 -8.10 10.11 -11.64
CA SER A 37 -9.18 10.38 -12.58
C SER A 37 -10.48 10.77 -11.86
N LEU A 38 -10.85 10.03 -10.81
CA LEU A 38 -12.02 10.32 -9.99
C LEU A 38 -11.92 11.67 -9.28
N ASP A 39 -10.75 12.03 -8.75
CA ASP A 39 -10.56 13.34 -8.09
C ASP A 39 -10.67 14.50 -9.08
N VAL A 40 -10.11 14.37 -10.29
CA VAL A 40 -10.27 15.37 -11.36
C VAL A 40 -11.75 15.51 -11.75
N GLU A 41 -12.45 14.40 -11.96
CA GLU A 41 -13.87 14.41 -12.35
C GLU A 41 -14.74 15.02 -11.25
N ARG A 42 -14.47 14.69 -9.98
CA ARG A 42 -15.13 15.27 -8.81
C ARG A 42 -14.90 16.78 -8.72
N LYS A 43 -13.66 17.24 -8.84
CA LYS A 43 -13.31 18.68 -8.79
C LYS A 43 -14.02 19.44 -9.90
N HIS A 44 -14.05 18.88 -11.10
CA HIS A 44 -14.77 19.46 -12.22
C HIS A 44 -16.27 19.56 -11.94
N ILE A 45 -16.91 18.51 -11.41
CA ILE A 45 -18.33 18.57 -11.07
C ILE A 45 -18.59 19.61 -9.98
N MET A 46 -17.76 19.64 -8.94
CA MET A 46 -17.89 20.59 -7.82
C MET A 46 -17.79 22.05 -8.27
N GLU A 47 -16.99 22.35 -9.30
CA GLU A 47 -16.86 23.71 -9.87
C GLU A 47 -18.15 24.20 -10.54
N PHE A 48 -18.93 23.29 -11.13
CA PHE A 48 -20.16 23.60 -11.87
C PHE A 48 -21.43 23.10 -11.16
N ASP A 49 -21.34 22.82 -9.85
CA ASP A 49 -22.46 22.34 -9.05
C ASP A 49 -23.18 23.50 -8.37
N ASP A 50 -24.27 23.96 -9.00
CA ASP A 50 -25.14 25.03 -8.46
C ASP A 50 -25.79 24.66 -7.12
N GLN A 51 -25.79 23.38 -6.76
CA GLN A 51 -26.37 22.86 -5.52
C GLN A 51 -25.30 22.44 -4.51
N ARG A 52 -24.03 22.84 -4.68
CA ARG A 52 -22.91 22.41 -3.81
C ARG A 52 -23.18 22.58 -2.30
N GLU A 53 -23.93 23.59 -1.90
CA GLU A 53 -24.26 23.85 -0.48
C GLU A 53 -25.34 22.91 0.09
N ASP A 54 -25.94 22.05 -0.74
CA ASP A 54 -26.81 20.98 -0.28
C ASP A 54 -26.02 20.00 0.60
N ALA A 55 -26.53 19.75 1.80
CA ALA A 55 -25.84 18.95 2.81
C ALA A 55 -25.52 17.52 2.33
N LEU A 56 -26.36 16.93 1.48
CA LEU A 56 -26.10 15.59 0.94
C LEU A 56 -24.97 15.64 -0.09
N ARG A 57 -24.89 16.68 -0.90
CA ARG A 57 -23.79 16.87 -1.87
C ARG A 57 -22.47 17.12 -1.16
N ASP A 58 -22.47 17.97 -0.12
CA ASP A 58 -21.27 18.23 0.69
C ASP A 58 -20.76 16.94 1.36
N PHE A 59 -21.65 16.15 1.97
CA PHE A 59 -21.31 14.83 2.49
C PHE A 59 -20.68 13.92 1.43
N VAL A 60 -21.26 13.89 0.23
CA VAL A 60 -20.74 13.08 -0.88
C VAL A 60 -19.34 13.55 -1.30
N TYR A 61 -19.10 14.85 -1.43
CA TYR A 61 -17.79 15.38 -1.75
C TYR A 61 -16.73 15.04 -0.69
N GLY A 62 -17.12 15.09 0.59
CA GLY A 62 -16.29 14.66 1.71
C GLY A 62 -15.97 13.17 1.68
N LEU A 63 -16.96 12.32 1.37
CA LEU A 63 -16.77 10.88 1.22
C LEU A 63 -15.73 10.55 0.14
N PHE A 64 -15.77 11.24 -1.01
CA PHE A 64 -14.76 11.05 -2.06
C PHE A 64 -13.35 11.47 -1.64
N ALA A 65 -13.23 12.58 -0.89
CA ALA A 65 -11.93 13.00 -0.38
C ALA A 65 -11.35 11.92 0.54
N CYS A 66 -12.16 11.44 1.49
CA CYS A 66 -11.79 10.36 2.40
C CYS A 66 -11.41 9.07 1.64
N LEU A 67 -12.14 8.73 0.57
CA LEU A 67 -11.81 7.58 -0.27
C LEU A 67 -10.46 7.75 -0.98
N GLY A 68 -10.19 8.94 -1.51
CA GLY A 68 -8.89 9.27 -2.11
C GLY A 68 -7.76 9.06 -1.11
N ASP A 69 -7.86 9.72 0.04
CA ASP A 69 -6.85 9.66 1.12
C ASP A 69 -6.64 8.22 1.61
N ALA A 70 -7.72 7.46 1.83
CA ALA A 70 -7.63 6.07 2.27
C ALA A 70 -6.95 5.18 1.23
N THR A 71 -7.20 5.44 -0.05
CA THR A 71 -6.59 4.65 -1.14
C THR A 71 -5.12 5.00 -1.33
N GLU A 72 -4.76 6.27 -1.21
CA GLU A 72 -3.36 6.70 -1.21
C GLU A 72 -2.59 6.08 -0.03
N ALA A 73 -3.15 6.10 1.18
CA ALA A 73 -2.54 5.46 2.34
C ALA A 73 -2.35 3.94 2.16
N LEU A 74 -3.32 3.25 1.52
CA LEU A 74 -3.21 1.83 1.18
C LEU A 74 -2.08 1.55 0.19
N LEU A 75 -1.91 2.42 -0.81
CA LEU A 75 -0.84 2.31 -1.80
C LEU A 75 0.54 2.51 -1.15
N GLU A 76 0.68 3.53 -0.30
CA GLU A 76 1.93 3.77 0.44
C GLU A 76 2.29 2.59 1.36
N PHE A 77 1.29 1.98 1.99
CA PHE A 77 1.48 0.81 2.85
C PHE A 77 1.94 -0.44 2.07
N GLU A 78 1.39 -0.67 0.88
CA GLU A 78 1.82 -1.78 0.03
C GLU A 78 3.24 -1.54 -0.55
N GLU A 79 3.59 -0.30 -0.87
CA GLU A 79 4.96 0.08 -1.28
C GLU A 79 5.99 -0.13 -0.16
N THR A 80 5.63 0.18 1.09
CA THR A 80 6.53 -0.01 2.25
C THR A 80 6.67 -1.47 2.68
N LYS A 81 5.64 -2.31 2.52
CA LYS A 81 5.76 -3.77 2.71
C LYS A 81 6.77 -4.41 1.73
N GLY A 82 6.87 -3.88 0.50
CA GLY A 82 7.85 -4.34 -0.49
C GLY A 82 9.31 -4.01 -0.13
N GLN A 83 9.55 -3.18 0.90
CA GLN A 83 10.87 -2.74 1.35
C GLN A 83 11.41 -3.49 2.58
N ILE A 84 10.87 -4.66 2.93
CA ILE A 84 11.59 -5.59 3.81
C ILE A 84 12.71 -6.25 2.97
N VAL A 85 13.77 -5.49 2.72
CA VAL A 85 15.04 -6.02 2.25
C VAL A 85 15.61 -6.81 3.43
N ILE A 86 15.59 -8.13 3.30
CA ILE A 86 16.38 -9.03 4.15
C ILE A 86 17.82 -8.56 4.00
N SER A 87 18.32 -7.85 5.00
CA SER A 87 19.75 -7.63 5.15
C SER A 87 20.34 -9.01 5.42
N GLN A 88 20.84 -9.66 4.37
CA GLN A 88 21.67 -10.85 4.53
C GLN A 88 22.92 -10.40 5.29
N GLN A 89 22.90 -10.53 6.61
CA GLN A 89 24.12 -10.61 7.37
C GLN A 89 24.86 -11.85 6.88
N GLU A 90 25.97 -11.65 6.18
CA GLU A 90 26.91 -12.72 5.87
C GLU A 90 27.26 -13.47 7.16
N PRO A 91 27.29 -14.82 7.16
CA PRO A 91 27.76 -15.57 8.31
C PRO A 91 29.23 -15.24 8.53
N VAL A 92 29.53 -14.55 9.65
CA VAL A 92 30.89 -14.32 10.09
C VAL A 92 31.52 -15.68 10.40
N LEU A 93 32.42 -16.12 9.52
CA LEU A 93 33.22 -17.32 9.73
C LEU A 93 34.25 -16.99 10.82
N VAL A 94 33.93 -17.34 12.07
CA VAL A 94 34.83 -17.14 13.20
C VAL A 94 36.01 -18.11 13.03
N HIS A 95 37.11 -17.61 12.47
CA HIS A 95 38.41 -18.28 12.58
C HIS A 95 38.88 -18.16 14.03
N VAL A 96 38.65 -19.22 14.81
CA VAL A 96 39.34 -19.41 16.08
C VAL A 96 40.80 -19.71 15.77
N GLN A 97 41.66 -18.69 15.84
CA GLN A 97 43.09 -18.88 15.88
C GLN A 97 43.44 -19.59 17.18
N ALA A 98 43.84 -20.86 17.08
CA ALA A 98 44.47 -21.59 18.16
C ALA A 98 45.83 -20.94 18.45
N ASN A 99 45.90 -20.10 19.48
CA ASN A 99 47.18 -19.65 20.02
C ASN A 99 47.84 -20.83 20.76
N HIS A 100 49.04 -21.15 20.31
CA HIS A 100 49.94 -22.12 20.92
C HIS A 100 50.39 -21.68 22.32
N ALA A 101 50.77 -22.70 23.11
CA ALA A 101 51.38 -22.75 24.44
C ALA A 101 50.33 -22.77 25.60
N ASP A 102 50.25 -23.78 26.46
CA ASP A 102 51.31 -24.63 26.98
C ASP A 102 50.81 -26.01 27.47
N ALA A 103 51.77 -26.92 27.59
CA ALA A 103 51.69 -28.35 27.85
C ALA A 103 50.80 -28.83 29.01
N ALA A 104 50.14 -30.00 28.82
CA ALA A 104 50.46 -31.25 29.55
C ALA A 104 49.47 -32.39 29.25
N ASN A 105 50.04 -33.57 29.03
CA ASN A 105 49.49 -34.91 29.23
C ASN A 105 48.31 -35.44 28.37
N ILE A 106 48.69 -36.37 27.46
CA ILE A 106 48.28 -37.80 27.42
C ILE A 106 46.77 -38.05 27.63
N ASP A 107 46.02 -38.57 26.65
CA ASP A 107 46.14 -39.98 26.26
C ASP A 107 45.56 -40.33 24.89
N LEU A 108 46.13 -41.40 24.35
CA LEU A 108 45.79 -42.16 23.15
C LEU A 108 44.27 -42.36 22.96
N PHE A 109 43.80 -42.28 21.72
CA PHE A 109 43.20 -43.42 20.99
C PHE A 109 42.86 -42.99 19.54
N GLN A 110 43.56 -43.61 18.60
CA GLN A 110 43.27 -43.62 17.16
C GLN A 110 42.63 -44.98 16.79
N PRO A 111 42.04 -45.12 15.59
CA PRO A 111 40.76 -45.78 15.33
C PRO A 111 40.89 -47.23 14.81
N ILE A 112 39.73 -47.89 14.64
CA ILE A 112 39.37 -48.56 13.38
C ILE A 112 37.94 -48.17 13.03
#